data_AF-A0A0C3B7A6-F1
#
_entry.id   AF-A0A0C3B7A6-F1
#
_cell.length_a   1.000
_cell.length_b   1.000
_cell.length_c   1.000
_cell.angle_alpha   90.00
_cell.angle_beta   90.00
_cell.angle_gamma   90.00
#
_symmetry.space_group_name_H-M   'P 1'
#
loop_
_entity.id
_entity.type
_entity.pdbx_description
1 polymer ?
#
loop_
_entity_poly.entity_id
_entity_poly.type
_entity_poly.pdbx_seq_one_letter_code
_entity_poly.pdbx_strand_id
1 'polypeptide(L)'
;MSFVQAEAAVASTPATPQVDTLSSSTPAPELRQPNVKDALNYLDAVKLQFREQPSVYSDFLKMMQDFKQQRIDTPSVMKRASFLFKSHPELIQGFNEFLPIGYFINENEDTVTVSTPTEVMVLNAASGEDGGAMSWSITGRADVATTDVPA
;
A
#
# COMPACT_ATOMS: atom_id res chain seq x y z
N MET A 1 23.54 2.42 -71.14
CA MET A 1 23.72 2.13 -69.70
C MET A 1 22.89 0.91 -69.33
N SER A 2 23.58 -0.16 -68.91
CA SER A 2 23.25 -1.12 -67.83
C SER A 2 21.82 -1.65 -67.67
N PHE A 3 21.53 -2.93 -67.97
CA PHE A 3 21.79 -4.19 -67.22
C PHE A 3 20.65 -4.57 -66.23
N VAL A 4 19.89 -5.62 -66.62
CA VAL A 4 19.21 -6.73 -65.89
C VAL A 4 19.07 -6.69 -64.35
N GLN A 5 17.87 -7.05 -63.85
CA GLN A 5 17.51 -8.15 -62.90
C GLN A 5 16.09 -7.85 -62.32
N ALA A 6 14.99 -8.47 -62.76
CA ALA A 6 14.40 -9.75 -62.31
C ALA A 6 14.26 -9.90 -60.78
N GLU A 7 13.01 -10.03 -60.30
CA GLU A 7 12.49 -10.93 -59.22
C GLU A 7 11.19 -10.35 -58.63
N ALA A 8 10.19 -11.09 -58.17
CA ALA A 8 9.56 -12.35 -58.53
C ALA A 8 8.32 -12.45 -57.60
N ALA A 9 7.22 -12.97 -58.15
CA ALA A 9 6.13 -13.67 -57.46
C ALA A 9 5.38 -12.97 -56.29
N VAL A 10 4.26 -12.31 -56.60
CA VAL A 10 3.08 -12.29 -55.72
C VAL A 10 2.23 -13.53 -56.00
N ALA A 11 2.66 -14.68 -55.47
CA ALA A 11 1.84 -15.89 -55.46
C ALA A 11 2.32 -16.84 -54.35
N SER A 12 1.67 -16.80 -53.19
CA SER A 12 1.62 -17.93 -52.25
C SER A 12 0.43 -17.77 -51.29
N THR A 13 -0.64 -18.46 -51.67
CA THR A 13 -1.64 -19.23 -50.90
C THR A 13 -1.76 -19.09 -49.35
N PRO A 14 -2.99 -19.26 -48.81
CA PRO A 14 -3.28 -19.29 -47.38
C PRO A 14 -2.94 -20.64 -46.71
N ALA A 15 -2.16 -20.61 -45.62
CA ALA A 15 -2.11 -21.68 -44.62
C ALA A 15 -1.43 -21.20 -43.32
N THR A 16 -2.16 -21.19 -42.20
CA THR A 16 -1.64 -21.25 -40.82
C THR A 16 -0.78 -22.51 -40.67
N PRO A 17 0.38 -22.52 -39.97
CA PRO A 17 0.48 -22.38 -38.50
C PRO A 17 1.75 -21.55 -38.09
N GLN A 18 1.90 -20.91 -36.93
CA GLN A 18 2.10 -21.46 -35.60
C GLN A 18 2.01 -20.32 -34.58
N VAL A 19 1.26 -20.56 -33.49
CA VAL A 19 1.16 -19.67 -32.33
C VAL A 19 2.32 -19.96 -31.38
N ASP A 20 3.40 -19.19 -31.48
CA ASP A 20 4.41 -19.14 -30.43
C ASP A 20 4.98 -17.72 -30.37
N THR A 21 4.30 -16.86 -29.62
CA THR A 21 4.89 -15.65 -29.06
C THR A 21 4.21 -15.42 -27.73
N LEU A 22 4.92 -15.83 -26.67
CA LEU A 22 4.66 -15.60 -25.25
C LEU A 22 3.61 -14.51 -25.00
N SER A 23 2.42 -14.94 -24.60
CA SER A 23 1.49 -14.09 -23.87
C SER A 23 2.11 -13.78 -22.51
N SER A 24 2.95 -12.74 -22.47
CA SER A 24 3.15 -11.96 -21.26
C SER A 24 1.87 -11.17 -21.03
N SER A 25 0.83 -11.84 -20.52
CA SER A 25 -0.19 -11.14 -19.76
C SER A 25 0.51 -10.59 -18.53
N THR A 26 0.98 -9.35 -18.65
CA THR A 26 1.23 -8.51 -17.50
C THR A 26 -0.05 -8.56 -16.67
N PRO A 27 -0.06 -9.11 -15.43
CA PRO A 27 -1.16 -8.84 -14.54
C PRO A 27 -1.07 -7.34 -14.27
N ALA A 28 -1.91 -6.56 -14.96
CA ALA A 28 -2.25 -5.25 -14.45
C ALA A 28 -2.61 -5.46 -12.98
N PRO A 29 -2.04 -4.67 -12.03
CA PRO A 29 -2.47 -4.74 -10.66
C PRO A 29 -3.96 -4.38 -10.69
N GLU A 30 -4.82 -5.40 -10.64
CA GLU A 30 -6.21 -5.21 -10.29
C GLU A 30 -6.16 -4.41 -9.01
N LEU A 31 -6.68 -3.19 -9.08
CA LEU A 31 -7.09 -2.42 -7.93
C LEU A 31 -8.02 -3.34 -7.15
N ARG A 32 -7.45 -4.17 -6.25
CA ARG A 32 -8.19 -5.07 -5.38
C ARG A 32 -9.09 -4.15 -4.60
N GLN A 33 -10.33 -4.01 -5.07
CA GLN A 33 -11.33 -3.24 -4.36
C GLN A 33 -11.41 -3.89 -2.99
N PRO A 34 -11.20 -3.15 -1.89
CA PRO A 34 -11.24 -3.73 -0.56
C PRO A 34 -12.62 -4.35 -0.39
N ASN A 35 -12.68 -5.67 -0.43
CA ASN A 35 -13.94 -6.38 -0.41
C ASN A 35 -14.47 -6.26 1.02
N VAL A 36 -15.74 -5.87 1.20
CA VAL A 36 -16.35 -5.75 2.53
C VAL A 36 -16.24 -7.06 3.32
N LYS A 37 -16.18 -8.20 2.61
CA LYS A 37 -16.01 -9.52 3.19
C LYS A 37 -14.63 -9.70 3.86
N ASP A 38 -13.57 -9.17 3.26
CA ASP A 38 -12.23 -9.14 3.85
C ASP A 38 -12.19 -8.22 5.07
N ALA A 39 -12.89 -7.09 5.03
CA ALA A 39 -12.98 -6.16 6.17
C ALA A 39 -13.67 -6.79 7.39
N LEU A 40 -14.72 -7.58 7.17
CA LEU A 40 -15.39 -8.34 8.23
C LEU A 40 -14.47 -9.43 8.81
N ASN A 41 -13.72 -10.12 7.96
CA ASN A 41 -12.74 -11.13 8.39
C ASN A 41 -11.63 -10.49 9.24
N TYR A 42 -11.15 -9.31 8.84
CA TYR A 42 -10.18 -8.54 9.61
C TYR A 42 -10.72 -8.13 10.98
N LEU A 43 -11.97 -7.66 11.07
CA LEU A 43 -12.62 -7.36 12.35
C LEU A 43 -12.69 -8.59 13.27
N ASP A 44 -12.96 -9.78 12.71
CA ASP A 44 -13.02 -11.01 13.48
C ASP A 44 -11.63 -11.43 13.98
N ALA A 45 -10.59 -11.27 13.16
CA ALA A 45 -9.20 -11.49 13.55
C ALA A 45 -8.76 -10.55 14.69
N VAL A 46 -9.08 -9.25 14.61
CA VAL A 46 -8.82 -8.29 15.68
C VAL A 46 -9.56 -8.70 16.96
N LYS A 47 -10.83 -9.09 16.86
CA LYS A 47 -11.63 -9.53 18.01
C LYS A 47 -11.07 -10.81 18.65
N LEU A 48 -10.55 -11.74 17.86
CA LEU A 48 -9.95 -12.98 18.34
C LEU A 48 -8.61 -12.70 19.05
N GLN A 49 -7.75 -11.89 18.44
CA GLN A 49 -6.46 -11.49 19.02
C GLN A 49 -6.63 -10.71 20.33
N PHE A 50 -7.59 -9.79 20.38
CA PHE A 50 -7.85 -8.97 21.56
C PHE A 50 -9.04 -9.46 22.41
N ARG A 51 -9.37 -10.76 22.35
CA ARG A 51 -10.44 -11.34 23.17
C ARG A 51 -10.22 -11.16 24.67
N GLU A 52 -8.96 -11.12 25.09
CA GLU A 52 -8.52 -10.92 26.47
C GLU A 52 -8.40 -9.42 26.83
N GLN A 53 -8.45 -8.54 25.82
CA GLN A 53 -8.29 -7.09 25.96
C GLN A 53 -9.42 -6.35 25.24
N PRO A 54 -10.65 -6.37 25.78
CA PRO A 54 -11.82 -5.75 25.13
C PRO A 54 -11.68 -4.24 24.93
N SER A 55 -10.82 -3.57 25.72
CA SER A 55 -10.50 -2.15 25.56
C SER A 55 -9.92 -1.84 24.18
N VAL A 56 -8.98 -2.65 23.68
CA VAL A 56 -8.32 -2.43 22.39
C VAL A 56 -9.32 -2.54 21.25
N TYR A 57 -10.19 -3.56 21.29
CA TYR A 57 -11.26 -3.71 20.31
C TYR A 57 -12.23 -2.51 20.33
N SER A 58 -12.59 -2.01 21.52
CA SER A 58 -13.43 -0.82 21.65
C SER A 58 -12.77 0.45 21.10
N ASP A 59 -11.47 0.65 21.35
CA ASP A 59 -10.72 1.79 20.84
C ASP A 59 -10.59 1.74 19.31
N PHE A 60 -10.40 0.56 18.74
CA PHE A 60 -10.39 0.36 17.29
C PHE A 60 -11.75 0.72 16.67
N LEU A 61 -12.86 0.26 17.26
CA LEU A 61 -14.20 0.61 16.80
C LEU A 61 -14.47 2.11 16.87
N LYS A 62 -14.05 2.78 17.94
CA LYS A 62 -14.14 4.26 18.04
C LYS A 62 -13.38 4.92 16.91
N MET A 63 -12.16 4.49 16.65
CA MET A 63 -11.34 5.03 15.57
C MET A 63 -11.99 4.83 14.18
N MET A 64 -12.56 3.65 13.93
CA MET A 64 -13.34 3.38 12.73
C MET A 64 -14.58 4.28 12.63
N GLN A 65 -15.26 4.52 13.75
CA GLN A 65 -16.42 5.41 13.79
C GLN A 65 -16.03 6.86 13.55
N ASP A 66 -14.95 7.35 14.14
CA ASP A 66 -14.40 8.69 13.92
C ASP A 66 -13.99 8.87 12.45
N PHE A 67 -13.37 7.88 11.83
CA PHE A 67 -13.02 7.90 10.41
C PHE A 67 -14.26 7.96 9.52
N LYS A 68 -15.29 7.14 9.81
CA LYS A 68 -16.59 7.17 9.11
C LYS A 68 -17.32 8.50 9.27
N GLN A 69 -17.15 9.17 10.40
CA GLN A 69 -17.72 10.50 10.68
C GLN A 69 -16.86 11.64 10.13
N GLN A 70 -15.75 11.34 9.42
CA GLN A 70 -14.75 12.32 8.99
C GLN A 70 -14.22 13.22 10.14
N ARG A 71 -14.22 12.68 11.37
CA ARG A 71 -13.62 13.34 12.54
C ARG A 71 -12.10 13.24 12.54
N ILE A 72 -11.58 12.17 11.94
CA ILE A 72 -10.16 11.92 11.76
C ILE A 72 -9.89 11.57 10.30
N ASP A 73 -8.77 12.04 9.77
CA ASP A 73 -8.30 11.73 8.42
C ASP A 73 -7.61 10.36 8.34
N THR A 74 -7.40 9.86 7.11
CA THR A 74 -6.60 8.66 6.79
C THR A 74 -5.26 8.58 7.54
N PRO A 75 -4.39 9.62 7.57
CA PRO A 75 -3.16 9.56 8.35
C PRO A 75 -3.40 9.44 9.86
N SER A 76 -4.48 10.02 10.40
CA SER A 76 -4.79 9.99 11.82
C SER A 76 -5.34 8.63 12.27
N VAL A 77 -6.18 7.97 11.46
CA VAL A 77 -6.63 6.59 11.70
C VAL A 77 -5.43 5.63 11.63
N MET A 78 -4.53 5.80 10.66
CA MET A 78 -3.32 4.96 10.55
C MET A 78 -2.44 5.04 11.79
N LYS A 79 -2.10 6.24 12.23
CA LYS A 79 -1.20 6.44 13.37
C LYS A 79 -1.77 5.86 14.66
N ARG A 80 -3.08 6.02 14.88
CA ARG A 80 -3.74 5.40 16.02
C ARG A 80 -3.80 3.87 15.87
N ALA A 81 -4.05 3.35 14.66
CA ALA A 81 -4.07 1.91 14.39
C ALA A 81 -2.70 1.28 14.63
N SER A 82 -1.61 1.95 14.22
CA SER A 82 -0.25 1.51 14.51
C SER A 82 0.01 1.33 16.00
N PHE A 83 -0.50 2.24 16.83
CA PHE A 83 -0.31 2.15 18.27
C PHE A 83 -1.16 1.05 18.91
N LEU A 84 -2.41 0.89 18.46
CA LEU A 84 -3.28 -0.18 18.95
C LEU A 84 -2.73 -1.57 18.62
N PHE A 85 -2.12 -1.70 17.44
CA PHE A 85 -1.65 -2.99 16.92
C PHE A 85 -0.15 -3.19 17.03
N LYS A 86 0.57 -2.33 17.77
CA LYS A 86 2.03 -2.34 17.96
C LYS A 86 2.67 -3.65 18.46
N SER A 87 1.84 -4.61 18.89
CA SER A 87 2.25 -5.91 19.42
C SER A 87 1.82 -7.06 18.50
N HIS A 88 1.16 -6.72 17.38
CA HIS A 88 0.50 -7.63 16.45
C HIS A 88 0.69 -7.12 15.01
N PRO A 89 1.90 -7.30 14.45
CA PRO A 89 2.22 -6.84 13.10
C PRO A 89 1.33 -7.49 12.02
N GLU A 90 0.77 -8.68 12.28
CA GLU A 90 -0.21 -9.33 11.40
C GLU A 90 -1.47 -8.48 11.20
N LEU A 91 -1.90 -7.74 12.22
CA LEU A 91 -3.04 -6.83 12.13
C LEU A 91 -2.66 -5.55 11.38
N ILE A 92 -1.45 -5.04 11.54
CA ILE A 92 -0.95 -3.91 10.73
C ILE A 92 -0.93 -4.29 9.25
N GLN A 93 -0.42 -5.50 8.93
CA GLN A 93 -0.35 -6.00 7.58
C GLN A 93 -1.73 -6.15 6.95
N GLY A 94 -2.70 -6.72 7.68
CA GLY A 94 -4.08 -6.77 7.22
C GLY A 94 -4.67 -5.39 7.00
N PHE A 95 -4.32 -4.40 7.84
CA PHE A 95 -4.74 -3.01 7.66
C PHE A 95 -4.18 -2.41 6.35
N ASN A 96 -2.94 -2.72 5.98
CA ASN A 96 -2.32 -2.26 4.73
C ASN A 96 -3.05 -2.72 3.47
N GLU A 97 -3.73 -3.87 3.50
CA GLU A 97 -4.55 -4.34 2.37
C GLU A 97 -5.85 -3.53 2.19
N PHE A 98 -6.30 -2.82 3.24
CA PHE A 98 -7.45 -1.92 3.17
C PHE A 98 -7.08 -0.51 2.75
N LEU A 99 -5.78 -0.21 2.66
CA LEU A 99 -5.29 1.11 2.31
C LEU A 99 -5.10 1.25 0.79
N PRO A 100 -5.48 2.38 0.20
CA PRO A 100 -5.23 2.62 -1.22
C PRO A 100 -3.73 2.73 -1.50
N ILE A 101 -3.34 2.51 -2.76
CA ILE A 101 -1.93 2.52 -3.20
C ILE A 101 -1.26 3.85 -2.79
N GLY A 102 -0.08 3.77 -2.17
CA GLY A 102 0.67 4.91 -1.64
C GLY A 102 0.51 5.14 -0.14
N TYR A 103 -0.46 4.46 0.49
CA TYR A 103 -0.66 4.48 1.93
C TYR A 103 -0.18 3.17 2.55
N PHE A 104 0.75 3.24 3.50
CA PHE A 104 1.34 2.06 4.13
C PHE A 104 1.75 2.34 5.58
N ILE A 105 1.55 1.36 6.44
CA ILE A 105 1.98 1.36 7.83
C ILE A 105 3.06 0.30 8.00
N ASN A 106 4.23 0.71 8.48
CA ASN A 106 5.30 -0.16 8.93
C ASN A 106 5.48 -0.06 10.44
N GLU A 107 5.55 -1.20 11.12
CA GLU A 107 5.84 -1.29 12.54
C GLU A 107 7.17 -2.04 12.71
N ASN A 108 8.14 -1.41 13.37
CA ASN A 108 9.45 -1.98 13.71
C ASN A 108 9.65 -1.89 15.23
N GLU A 109 10.62 -2.63 15.76
CA GLU A 109 10.87 -2.77 17.21
C GLU A 109 10.96 -1.42 17.95
N ASP A 110 11.58 -0.41 17.33
CA ASP A 110 11.78 0.92 17.93
C ASP A 110 11.08 2.06 17.19
N THR A 111 10.44 1.79 16.04
CA THR A 111 9.90 2.86 15.18
C THR A 111 8.62 2.46 14.45
N VAL A 112 7.66 3.38 14.38
CA VAL A 112 6.45 3.25 13.58
C VAL A 112 6.50 4.22 12.42
N THR A 113 6.39 3.73 11.19
CA THR A 113 6.43 4.56 9.98
C THR A 113 5.09 4.50 9.26
N VAL A 114 4.47 5.65 9.05
CA VAL A 114 3.26 5.83 8.25
C VAL A 114 3.65 6.55 6.96
N SER A 115 3.66 5.81 5.86
CA SER A 115 3.85 6.33 4.51
C SER A 115 2.51 6.74 3.93
N THR A 116 2.36 8.00 3.56
CA THR A 116 1.24 8.51 2.76
C THR A 116 1.79 8.88 1.37
N PRO A 117 0.95 8.96 0.31
CA PRO A 117 1.44 9.25 -1.04
C PRO A 117 2.11 10.62 -1.15
N THR A 118 1.84 11.52 -0.20
CA THR A 118 2.42 12.86 -0.16
C THR A 118 3.65 12.93 0.74
N GLU A 119 3.68 12.15 1.83
CA GLU A 119 4.64 12.33 2.91
C GLU A 119 4.83 11.05 3.73
N VAL A 120 6.05 10.80 4.19
CA VAL A 120 6.36 9.73 5.14
C VAL A 120 6.56 10.28 6.55
N MET A 121 5.83 9.73 7.51
CA MET A 121 5.81 10.13 8.92
C MET A 121 6.39 8.99 9.76
N VAL A 122 7.36 9.27 10.61
CA VAL A 122 8.04 8.31 11.48
C VAL A 122 7.85 8.73 12.94
N LEU A 123 7.43 7.77 13.77
CA LEU A 123 7.42 7.87 15.21
C LEU A 123 8.61 7.05 15.73
N ASN A 124 9.52 7.69 16.46
CA ASN A 124 10.53 6.98 17.21
C ASN A 124 10.00 6.69 18.61
N ALA A 125 10.02 5.41 19.01
CA ALA A 125 9.76 5.02 20.39
C ALA A 125 10.98 5.28 21.30
N ALA A 126 12.14 5.58 20.71
CA ALA A 126 13.37 5.89 21.43
C ALA A 126 13.42 7.35 21.90
N SER A 127 13.56 7.48 23.22
CA SER A 127 13.90 8.67 24.02
C SER A 127 12.74 9.58 24.44
N GLY A 128 12.27 9.32 25.66
CA GLY A 128 11.47 10.23 26.45
C GLY A 128 11.22 9.67 27.84
N GLU A 129 12.19 9.81 28.73
CA GLU A 129 12.08 9.60 30.19
C GLU A 129 11.18 10.66 30.87
N ASP A 130 10.37 11.36 30.09
CA ASP A 130 9.51 12.46 30.49
C ASP A 130 8.25 12.40 29.61
N GLY A 131 7.08 12.51 30.23
CA GLY A 131 5.76 12.24 29.63
C GLY A 131 5.32 13.21 28.51
N GLY A 132 6.11 13.31 27.44
CA GLY A 132 5.89 14.17 26.29
C GLY A 132 4.96 13.56 25.24
N ALA A 133 4.10 14.40 24.68
CA ALA A 133 3.16 14.05 23.63
C ALA A 133 3.87 13.35 22.44
N MET A 134 3.27 12.26 21.95
CA MET A 134 3.76 11.45 20.82
C MET A 134 4.13 12.34 19.62
N SER A 135 5.43 12.59 19.42
CA SER A 135 5.95 13.45 18.36
C SER A 135 6.13 12.64 17.08
N TRP A 136 5.24 12.83 16.11
CA TRP A 136 5.42 12.29 14.76
C TRP A 136 6.37 13.19 13.97
N SER A 137 7.48 12.62 13.52
CA SER A 137 8.49 13.30 12.71
C SER A 137 8.22 13.04 11.23
N ILE A 138 8.11 14.09 10.44
CA ILE A 138 7.96 13.97 8.98
C ILE A 138 9.35 13.73 8.38
N THR A 139 9.58 12.57 7.77
CA THR A 139 10.91 12.16 7.29
C THR A 139 11.17 12.45 5.79
N GLY A 140 10.17 12.96 5.05
CA GLY A 140 10.41 13.50 3.71
C GLY A 140 9.22 13.41 2.76
N ARG A 141 9.17 14.37 1.83
CA ARG A 141 8.29 14.39 0.65
C ARG A 141 8.75 13.32 -0.35
N ALA A 142 7.81 12.60 -0.95
CA ALA A 142 8.09 11.79 -2.13
C ALA A 142 8.37 12.75 -3.31
N ASP A 143 9.60 13.27 -3.40
CA ASP A 143 9.98 14.16 -4.49
C ASP A 143 10.01 13.34 -5.79
N VAL A 144 9.03 13.63 -6.64
CA VAL A 144 9.00 13.23 -8.03
C VAL A 144 10.28 13.71 -8.71
N ALA A 145 11.03 12.79 -9.29
CA ALA A 145 12.15 13.10 -10.15
C ALA A 145 11.75 14.14 -11.21
N THR A 146 12.22 15.38 -11.06
CA THR A 146 12.27 16.33 -12.18
C THR A 146 13.71 16.78 -12.36
N THR A 147 14.19 16.46 -13.55
CA THR A 147 15.44 16.87 -14.18
C THR A 147 15.85 18.30 -13.83
N ASP A 148 17.08 18.46 -13.32
CA ASP A 148 17.83 19.70 -13.47
C ASP A 148 19.26 19.32 -13.86
N VAL A 149 19.48 19.29 -15.17
CA VAL A 149 20.81 19.28 -15.79
C VAL A 149 21.21 20.75 -15.94
N PRO A 150 22.27 21.20 -15.23
CA PRO A 150 22.94 22.43 -15.61
C PRO A 150 24.08 22.15 -16.62
N ALA A 151 24.16 23.09 -17.56
CA ALA A 151 24.91 23.10 -18.83
C ALA A 151 26.44 23.18 -18.71
#